data_AF-A0A1L3NB57-F1
#
_entry.id   AF-A0A1L3NB57-F1
#
_cell.length_a   1.000
_cell.length_b   1.000
_cell.length_c   1.000
_cell.angle_alpha   90.00
_cell.angle_beta   90.00
_cell.angle_gamma   90.00
#
_symmetry.space_group_name_H-M   'P 1'
#
loop_
_entity.id
_entity.type
_entity.pdbx_description
1 polymer ?
#
loop_
_entity_poly.entity_id
_entity_poly.type
_entity_poly.pdbx_seq_one_letter_code
_entity_poly.pdbx_strand_id
1 'polypeptide(L)'
;MKEQYYNPLFCEKSICTLETLNKMKKELRNPKTYEMFFYLLNNIIDNDTYEIIHYKITENNFGLFMFEKDQLMKLFEAVKNSEFKLQAYIKYNHCNIEYIRSKSEDNEEKEFVIIESGESNSAYYDGKNLNLNKKINSKLVVYDEKNIYCDRNSKFFPANLKSFNWVNSDVTKLIMDYYSNKNIFWKDVLRDYLNNESHVNSFPIQLSLVWESHSKKDLFEKRFNIELDNSINKYSIFNAYLMANAMKYIEKEEYQKLKSLSDKELIECFSVSEVFQMYYKKHVKNYIDDCDHYLYIQDYCFMIIKMKKKFNLKIKSFNRLVNEHNELAIIYNSKFVKKIKIPENSVFLKLKLPKEYKLIKTKKALIEEAVLNRNCVASYDDKINKGRCVIYTRTYKNKRYTIEIKKKTSKGKHTFYVNQLYGKKNSKAPEELHNELNSLIKDENERIKKLK
;
A
#
# COMPACT_ATOMS: atom_id res chain seq x y z
N MET A 1 26.59 1.39 9.78
CA MET A 1 26.59 2.85 10.00
C MET A 1 26.98 3.09 11.44
N LYS A 2 28.04 3.86 11.70
CA LYS A 2 28.44 4.24 13.06
C LYS A 2 27.34 5.15 13.63
N GLU A 3 26.88 4.88 14.85
CA GLU A 3 26.03 5.77 15.62
C GLU A 3 26.71 7.14 15.71
N GLN A 4 26.11 8.18 15.12
CA GLN A 4 26.56 9.56 15.31
C GLN A 4 25.82 10.12 16.52
N TYR A 5 26.55 10.27 17.63
CA TYR A 5 26.05 10.91 18.85
C TYR A 5 25.96 12.43 18.66
N TYR A 6 24.83 13.03 19.04
CA TYR A 6 24.60 14.47 19.00
C TYR A 6 24.63 15.08 20.39
N ASN A 7 25.12 16.32 20.52
CA ASN A 7 25.27 17.00 21.81
C ASN A 7 24.35 18.23 21.91
N PRO A 8 23.24 18.18 22.67
CA PRO A 8 22.33 19.30 22.89
C PRO A 8 22.67 20.16 24.10
N LEU A 9 23.67 19.84 24.92
CA LEU A 9 24.06 20.68 26.08
C LEU A 9 25.20 21.65 25.76
N PHE A 10 25.74 21.57 24.54
CA PHE A 10 26.42 22.71 23.88
C PHE A 10 25.45 23.59 23.05
N CYS A 11 24.14 23.34 23.12
CA CYS A 11 23.13 24.04 22.33
C CYS A 11 22.74 25.43 22.89
N GLU A 12 23.42 25.93 23.93
CA GLU A 12 23.42 27.37 24.23
C GLU A 12 24.13 28.21 23.14
N LYS A 13 24.85 27.57 22.18
CA LYS A 13 25.50 28.26 21.05
C LYS A 13 24.99 27.91 19.65
N SER A 14 23.93 27.11 19.51
CA SER A 14 23.53 26.62 18.18
C SER A 14 22.03 26.39 17.98
N ILE A 15 21.18 27.17 18.64
CA ILE A 15 19.87 27.49 18.06
C ILE A 15 20.15 28.32 16.79
N CYS A 16 19.47 28.01 15.69
CA CYS A 16 19.52 28.85 14.50
C CYS A 16 19.08 30.27 14.82
N THR A 17 20.03 31.18 15.06
CA THR A 17 19.72 32.60 15.21
C THR A 17 19.51 33.24 13.85
N LEU A 18 18.68 34.28 13.78
CA LEU A 18 18.53 35.12 12.58
C LEU A 18 19.90 35.66 12.08
N GLU A 19 20.84 35.90 13.00
CA GLU A 19 22.21 36.26 12.68
C GLU A 19 22.97 35.14 11.96
N THR A 20 22.82 33.90 12.41
CA THR A 20 23.42 32.71 11.77
C THR A 20 22.86 32.53 10.35
N LEU A 21 21.55 32.70 10.17
CA LEU A 21 20.92 32.70 8.84
C LEU A 21 21.49 33.78 7.92
N ASN A 22 21.63 35.00 8.44
CA ASN A 22 22.17 36.12 7.69
C ASN A 22 23.64 35.91 7.31
N LYS A 23 24.43 35.25 8.18
CA LYS A 23 25.78 34.80 7.86
C LYS A 23 25.80 33.73 6.77
N MET A 24 24.93 32.72 6.87
CA MET A 24 24.78 31.69 5.83
C MET A 24 24.40 32.28 4.47
N LYS A 25 23.46 33.24 4.44
CA LYS A 25 23.07 33.96 3.20
C LYS A 25 24.24 34.71 2.55
N LYS A 26 25.20 35.20 3.35
CA LYS A 26 26.38 35.93 2.85
C LYS A 26 27.50 35.00 2.35
N GLU A 27 27.65 33.82 2.96
CA GLU A 27 28.71 32.86 2.59
C GLU A 27 28.36 32.05 1.33
N LEU A 28 27.08 31.93 0.98
CA LEU A 28 26.63 31.22 -0.22
C LEU A 28 26.74 32.07 -1.48
N ARG A 29 27.61 31.64 -2.41
CA ARG A 29 28.03 32.41 -3.60
C ARG A 29 27.02 32.44 -4.76
N ASN A 30 25.96 31.61 -4.76
CA ASN A 30 24.98 31.53 -5.85
C ASN A 30 23.52 31.51 -5.34
N PRO A 31 22.71 32.55 -5.61
CA PRO A 31 21.32 32.61 -5.16
C PRO A 31 20.37 31.60 -5.83
N LYS A 32 20.66 31.14 -7.06
CA LYS A 32 19.72 30.34 -7.86
C LYS A 32 19.68 28.85 -7.47
N THR A 33 20.77 28.28 -6.97
CA THR A 33 20.86 26.82 -6.70
C THR A 33 20.40 26.41 -5.30
N TYR A 34 20.07 27.37 -4.42
CA TYR A 34 19.76 27.13 -3.00
C TYR A 34 18.40 27.67 -2.58
N GLU A 35 17.61 28.12 -3.56
CA GLU A 35 16.32 28.74 -3.33
C GLU A 35 15.38 27.79 -2.56
N MET A 36 15.39 26.49 -2.88
CA MET A 36 14.62 25.50 -2.12
C MET A 36 15.12 25.36 -0.69
N PHE A 37 16.45 25.23 -0.47
CA PHE A 37 17.02 25.10 0.87
C PHE A 37 16.62 26.27 1.77
N PHE A 38 16.77 27.50 1.27
CA PHE A 38 16.39 28.70 2.02
C PHE A 38 14.88 28.88 2.17
N TYR A 39 14.11 28.51 1.15
CA TYR A 39 12.65 28.52 1.23
C TYR A 39 12.19 27.59 2.36
N LEU A 40 12.67 26.34 2.39
CA LEU A 40 12.34 25.39 3.45
C LEU A 40 12.77 25.95 4.80
N LEU A 41 14.00 26.44 4.91
CA LEU A 41 14.55 26.96 6.16
C LEU A 41 13.76 28.13 6.73
N ASN A 42 13.47 29.16 5.93
CA ASN A 42 12.73 30.33 6.41
C ASN A 42 11.33 29.92 6.89
N ASN A 43 10.61 29.11 6.10
CA ASN A 43 9.25 28.69 6.46
C ASN A 43 9.22 27.74 7.67
N ILE A 44 10.25 26.93 7.87
CA ILE A 44 10.39 26.08 9.06
C ILE A 44 10.59 26.93 10.31
N ILE A 45 11.46 27.94 10.23
CA ILE A 45 11.74 28.86 11.34
C ILE A 45 10.51 29.65 11.71
N ASP A 46 9.78 30.15 10.71
CA ASP A 46 8.59 30.98 10.93
C ASP A 46 7.42 30.18 11.56
N ASN A 47 7.40 28.85 11.39
CA ASN A 47 6.28 28.01 11.84
C ASN A 47 6.43 27.52 13.30
N ASP A 48 7.54 27.83 14.00
CA ASP A 48 7.87 27.49 15.41
C ASP A 48 7.59 26.02 15.84
N THR A 49 7.42 25.12 14.87
CA THR A 49 7.03 23.71 15.08
C THR A 49 8.25 22.84 15.39
N TYR A 50 9.42 23.27 14.89
CA TYR A 50 10.66 22.53 14.98
C TYR A 50 11.70 23.28 15.80
N GLU A 51 12.35 22.57 16.72
CA GLU A 51 13.62 22.99 17.29
C GLU A 51 14.74 22.67 16.30
N ILE A 52 15.52 23.69 15.94
CA ILE A 52 16.55 23.59 14.93
C ILE A 52 17.90 23.50 15.61
N ILE A 53 18.55 22.36 15.47
CA ILE A 53 19.91 22.10 15.91
C ILE A 53 20.84 22.16 14.70
N HIS A 54 21.73 23.15 14.69
CA HIS A 54 22.80 23.25 13.70
C HIS A 54 23.92 22.29 14.01
N TYR A 55 24.60 21.77 12.98
CA TYR A 55 25.73 20.89 13.23
C TYR A 55 26.88 20.94 12.23
N LYS A 56 26.71 21.55 11.05
CA LYS A 56 27.81 21.67 10.10
C LYS A 56 27.66 22.89 9.20
N ILE A 57 28.59 23.83 9.32
CA ILE A 57 28.82 24.93 8.40
C ILE A 57 30.26 24.80 7.92
N THR A 58 30.42 24.46 6.65
CA THR A 58 31.70 24.51 5.93
C THR A 58 31.45 25.25 4.62
N GLU A 59 32.49 25.76 3.96
CA GLU A 59 32.35 26.44 2.66
C GLU A 59 31.55 25.63 1.62
N ASN A 60 31.56 24.29 1.74
CA ASN A 60 30.96 23.38 0.77
C ASN A 60 29.71 22.65 1.29
N ASN A 61 29.49 22.55 2.60
CA ASN A 61 28.36 21.80 3.16
C ASN A 61 27.70 22.55 4.31
N PHE A 62 26.37 22.63 4.26
CA PHE A 62 25.52 23.24 5.29
C PHE A 62 24.44 22.24 5.69
N GLY A 63 24.35 21.90 6.98
CA GLY A 63 23.42 20.88 7.48
C GLY A 63 22.59 21.38 8.65
N LEU A 64 21.28 21.18 8.54
CA LEU A 64 20.30 21.50 9.58
C LEU A 64 19.64 20.23 10.06
N PHE A 65 19.65 20.03 11.37
CA PHE A 65 18.96 18.92 11.99
C PHE A 65 17.81 19.45 12.84
N MET A 66 16.62 18.90 12.63
CA MET A 66 15.40 19.43 13.19
C MET A 66 14.64 18.37 13.98
N PHE A 67 14.10 18.76 15.12
CA PHE A 67 13.24 17.93 15.97
C PHE A 67 11.91 18.62 16.21
N GLU A 68 10.84 17.85 16.39
CA GLU A 68 9.55 18.40 16.80
C GLU A 68 9.65 18.99 18.22
N LYS A 69 9.32 20.29 18.37
CA LYS A 69 9.59 21.09 19.58
C LYS A 69 9.00 20.48 20.85
N ASP A 70 7.73 20.10 20.80
CA ASP A 70 7.00 19.53 21.94
C ASP A 70 7.61 18.21 22.46
N GLN A 71 8.18 17.40 21.57
CA GLN A 71 8.80 16.13 21.94
C GLN A 71 10.17 16.33 22.59
N LEU A 72 10.93 17.30 22.07
CA LEU A 72 12.25 17.63 22.58
C LEU A 72 12.17 18.33 23.94
N MET A 73 11.22 19.24 24.14
CA MET A 73 11.02 19.95 25.41
C MET A 73 10.69 18.99 26.56
N LYS A 74 9.82 18.00 26.33
CA LYS A 74 9.53 16.95 27.31
C LYS A 74 10.77 16.15 27.71
N LEU A 75 11.63 15.86 26.73
CA LEU A 75 12.88 15.14 26.97
C LEU A 75 13.87 16.01 27.78
N PHE A 76 13.99 17.30 27.45
CA PHE A 76 14.81 18.24 28.21
C PHE A 76 14.34 18.37 29.66
N GLU A 77 13.05 18.59 29.89
CA GLU A 77 12.48 18.69 31.24
C GLU A 77 12.77 17.44 32.08
N ALA A 78 12.70 16.25 31.47
CA ALA A 78 12.96 14.98 32.15
C ALA A 78 14.42 14.79 32.58
N VAL A 79 15.39 15.43 31.91
CA VAL A 79 16.83 15.22 32.17
C VAL A 79 17.56 16.45 32.73
N LYS A 80 16.96 17.64 32.69
CA LYS A 80 17.59 18.94 33.01
C LYS A 80 18.30 18.97 34.37
N ASN A 81 17.77 18.26 35.35
CA ASN A 81 18.31 18.23 36.73
C ASN A 81 18.82 16.83 37.13
N SER A 82 19.02 15.93 36.17
CA SER A 82 19.48 14.58 36.50
C SER A 82 21.00 14.54 36.65
N GLU A 83 21.46 14.02 37.78
CA GLU A 83 22.88 13.67 38.00
C GLU A 83 23.20 12.26 37.47
N PHE A 84 22.19 11.51 37.04
CA PHE A 84 22.32 10.14 36.56
C PHE A 84 22.42 10.09 35.04
N LYS A 85 23.16 9.09 34.54
CA LYS A 85 23.07 8.69 33.14
C LYS A 85 21.71 8.05 32.90
N LEU A 86 20.98 8.55 31.91
CA LEU A 86 19.62 8.12 31.62
C LEU A 86 19.51 7.72 30.15
N GLN A 87 19.03 6.51 29.90
CA GLN A 87 18.54 6.12 28.58
C GLN A 87 17.02 6.26 28.57
N ALA A 88 16.52 7.17 27.75
CA ALA A 88 15.08 7.40 27.59
C ALA A 88 14.60 6.74 26.29
N TYR A 89 13.57 5.90 26.40
CA TYR A 89 12.87 5.35 25.24
C TYR A 89 11.75 6.31 24.84
N ILE A 90 12.08 7.26 23.97
CA ILE A 90 11.14 8.26 23.48
C ILE A 90 11.10 8.18 21.97
N LYS A 91 9.88 8.10 21.44
CA LYS A 91 9.64 8.19 20.01
C LYS A 91 9.64 9.67 19.60
N TYR A 92 10.50 10.03 18.66
CA TYR A 92 10.51 11.36 18.08
C TYR A 92 10.79 11.34 16.58
N ASN A 93 10.18 12.31 15.89
CA ASN A 93 10.42 12.56 14.47
C ASN A 93 11.58 13.52 14.30
N HIS A 94 12.37 13.31 13.25
CA HIS A 94 13.42 14.23 12.89
C HIS A 94 13.53 14.42 11.38
N CYS A 95 13.93 15.62 10.98
CA CYS A 95 14.27 15.95 9.61
C CYS A 95 15.69 16.51 9.54
N ASN A 96 16.43 16.13 8.52
CA ASN A 96 17.75 16.67 8.22
C ASN A 96 17.69 17.26 6.80
N ILE A 97 18.02 18.55 6.69
CA ILE A 97 18.11 19.24 5.42
C ILE A 97 19.56 19.68 5.26
N GLU A 98 20.23 19.10 4.26
CA GLU A 98 21.60 19.44 3.94
C GLU A 98 21.68 20.04 2.56
N TYR A 99 22.45 21.11 2.45
CA TYR A 99 22.99 21.55 1.20
C TYR A 99 24.43 21.03 1.06
N ILE A 100 24.76 20.48 -0.11
CA ILE A 100 26.09 19.98 -0.44
C ILE A 100 26.55 20.51 -1.78
N ARG A 101 27.83 20.90 -1.81
CA ARG A 101 28.61 21.24 -2.99
C ARG A 101 29.77 20.25 -3.11
N SER A 102 29.78 19.48 -4.19
CA SER A 102 30.81 18.47 -4.44
C SER A 102 31.29 18.55 -5.87
N LYS A 103 32.58 18.32 -6.09
CA LYS A 103 33.11 18.07 -7.45
C LYS A 103 32.73 16.66 -7.89
N SER A 104 32.23 16.52 -9.11
CA SER A 104 32.02 15.23 -9.77
C SER A 104 33.36 14.61 -10.19
N GLU A 105 33.32 13.35 -10.64
CA GLU A 105 34.49 12.67 -11.24
C GLU A 105 35.05 13.43 -12.45
N ASP A 106 34.20 14.20 -13.14
CA ASP A 106 34.56 15.02 -14.30
C ASP A 106 35.07 16.43 -13.92
N ASN A 107 35.36 16.69 -12.64
CA ASN A 107 35.71 18.01 -12.08
C ASN A 107 34.63 19.10 -12.21
N GLU A 108 33.40 18.75 -12.58
CA GLU A 108 32.27 19.68 -12.56
C GLU A 108 31.77 19.87 -11.12
N GLU A 109 31.60 21.12 -10.70
CA GLU A 109 31.00 21.43 -9.42
C GLU A 109 29.50 21.15 -9.48
N LYS A 110 29.02 20.23 -8.65
CA LYS A 110 27.61 19.87 -8.51
C LYS A 110 27.10 20.27 -7.15
N GLU A 111 25.92 20.85 -7.16
CA GLU A 111 25.20 21.36 -6.00
C GLU A 111 23.92 20.54 -5.84
N PHE A 112 23.60 20.12 -4.63
CA PHE A 112 22.36 19.38 -4.35
C PHE A 112 21.87 19.59 -2.93
N VAL A 113 20.56 19.47 -2.74
CA VAL A 113 19.91 19.45 -1.44
C VAL A 113 19.53 18.02 -1.08
N ILE A 114 19.91 17.58 0.10
CA ILE A 114 19.49 16.33 0.71
C ILE A 114 18.41 16.62 1.74
N ILE A 115 17.31 15.88 1.67
CA ILE A 115 16.25 15.90 2.66
C ILE A 115 16.09 14.50 3.19
N GLU A 116 16.44 14.30 4.45
CA GLU A 116 16.38 13.03 5.16
C GLU A 116 15.32 13.12 6.26
N SER A 117 14.49 12.10 6.38
CA SER A 117 13.52 12.02 7.47
C SER A 117 13.67 10.69 8.19
N GLY A 118 13.43 10.73 9.49
CA GLY A 118 13.60 9.58 10.36
C GLY A 118 12.68 9.63 11.55
N GLU A 119 12.46 8.44 12.10
CA GLU A 119 11.80 8.25 13.37
C GLU A 119 12.75 7.45 14.25
N SER A 120 13.06 8.03 15.40
CA SER A 120 13.93 7.43 16.40
C SER A 120 13.14 7.14 17.67
N ASN A 121 13.58 6.15 18.44
CA ASN A 121 12.88 5.62 19.60
C ASN A 121 13.70 5.68 20.89
N SER A 122 14.85 6.36 20.85
CA SER A 122 15.73 6.45 21.99
C SER A 122 16.57 7.73 21.98
N ALA A 123 16.81 8.22 23.19
CA ALA A 123 17.76 9.27 23.50
C ALA A 123 18.57 8.84 24.73
N TYR A 124 19.80 9.29 24.83
CA TYR A 124 20.72 8.92 25.90
C TYR A 124 21.37 10.16 26.51
N TYR A 125 20.98 10.48 27.74
CA TYR A 125 21.62 11.50 28.54
C TYR A 125 22.81 10.91 29.31
N ASP A 126 24.01 11.46 29.11
CA ASP A 126 25.26 10.94 29.68
C ASP A 126 25.67 11.61 31.02
N GLY A 127 24.78 12.42 31.61
CA GLY A 127 25.07 13.26 32.77
C GLY A 127 25.56 14.67 32.41
N LYS A 128 25.85 14.92 31.12
CA LYS A 128 26.28 16.21 30.59
C LYS A 128 25.68 16.55 29.24
N ASN A 129 25.27 15.58 28.44
CA ASN A 129 24.82 15.73 27.05
C ASN A 129 23.65 14.79 26.75
N LEU A 130 22.65 15.28 26.01
CA LEU A 130 21.50 14.53 25.55
C LEU A 130 21.70 13.92 24.14
N ASN A 131 22.19 12.70 24.04
CA ASN A 131 22.48 12.07 22.75
C ASN A 131 21.22 11.56 22.05
N LEU A 132 20.94 12.08 20.86
CA LEU A 132 19.78 11.71 20.06
C LEU A 132 20.19 10.66 19.01
N ASN A 133 19.63 9.45 19.12
CA ASN A 133 19.84 8.41 18.13
C ASN A 133 19.21 8.79 16.78
N LYS A 134 19.90 8.50 15.69
CA LYS A 134 19.43 8.82 14.34
C LYS A 134 19.14 7.56 13.57
N LYS A 135 17.88 7.37 13.21
CA LYS A 135 17.48 6.34 12.27
C LYS A 135 16.90 6.99 11.03
N ILE A 136 17.77 7.22 10.05
CA ILE A 136 17.35 7.69 8.73
C ILE A 136 16.60 6.56 8.06
N ASN A 137 15.30 6.78 7.84
CA ASN A 137 14.44 5.81 7.16
C ASN A 137 14.42 6.07 5.65
N SER A 138 14.78 7.28 5.24
CA SER A 138 14.61 7.75 3.87
C SER A 138 15.46 8.97 3.56
N LYS A 139 15.70 9.15 2.26
CA LYS A 139 16.51 10.25 1.73
C LYS A 139 15.99 10.66 0.35
N LEU A 140 15.67 11.94 0.20
CA LEU A 140 15.50 12.61 -1.08
C LEU A 140 16.76 13.41 -1.40
N VAL A 141 17.19 13.36 -2.65
CA VAL A 141 18.30 14.14 -3.20
C VAL A 141 17.76 14.97 -4.35
N VAL A 142 17.82 16.28 -4.21
CA VAL A 142 17.33 17.26 -5.17
C VAL A 142 18.54 17.92 -5.81
N TYR A 143 18.80 17.59 -7.08
CA TYR A 143 19.82 18.29 -7.88
C TYR A 143 19.25 19.59 -8.46
N ASP A 144 18.06 19.48 -9.02
CA ASP A 144 17.25 20.61 -9.45
C ASP A 144 15.76 20.23 -9.36
N GLU A 145 14.90 21.17 -9.72
CA GLU A 145 13.44 21.01 -9.72
C GLU A 145 12.94 19.74 -10.41
N LYS A 146 13.57 19.33 -11.52
CA LYS A 146 13.17 18.17 -12.33
C LYS A 146 13.94 16.90 -11.97
N ASN A 147 15.13 17.06 -11.42
CA ASN A 147 16.07 15.98 -11.11
C ASN A 147 16.08 15.69 -9.61
N ILE A 148 15.04 15.00 -9.17
CA ILE A 148 14.85 14.56 -7.78
C ILE A 148 14.97 13.04 -7.72
N TYR A 149 15.76 12.55 -6.77
CA TYR A 149 16.03 11.13 -6.58
C TYR A 149 15.73 10.72 -5.15
N CYS A 150 15.39 9.45 -4.96
CA CYS A 150 15.25 8.84 -3.65
C CYS A 150 16.28 7.71 -3.48
N ASP A 151 16.89 7.63 -2.30
CA ASP A 151 17.77 6.52 -1.94
C ASP A 151 16.98 5.45 -1.19
N ARG A 152 17.08 4.20 -1.66
CA ARG A 152 16.60 3.02 -0.96
C ARG A 152 17.65 1.92 -1.00
N ASN A 153 18.19 1.56 0.17
CA ASN A 153 19.25 0.55 0.32
C ASN A 153 20.50 0.86 -0.53
N SER A 154 20.96 2.12 -0.49
CA SER A 154 22.13 2.60 -1.24
C SER A 154 21.97 2.52 -2.76
N LYS A 155 20.74 2.71 -3.24
CA LYS A 155 20.39 2.77 -4.66
C LYS A 155 19.49 3.97 -4.91
N PHE A 156 19.89 4.80 -5.86
CA PHE A 156 19.14 5.98 -6.26
C PHE A 156 18.14 5.65 -7.35
N PHE A 157 16.93 6.18 -7.21
CA PHE A 157 15.86 6.07 -8.21
C PHE A 157 15.23 7.44 -8.45
N PRO A 158 14.79 7.77 -9.67
CA PRO A 158 14.01 8.98 -9.90
C PRO A 158 12.78 9.01 -8.99
N ALA A 159 12.57 10.13 -8.32
CA ALA A 159 11.46 10.30 -7.40
C ALA A 159 10.12 10.37 -8.15
N ASN A 160 9.09 10.00 -7.41
CA ASN A 160 7.69 10.10 -7.81
C ASN A 160 6.88 10.72 -6.66
N LEU A 161 5.63 11.09 -6.89
CA LEU A 161 4.78 11.67 -5.83
C LEU A 161 4.69 10.76 -4.60
N LYS A 162 4.66 9.43 -4.78
CA LYS A 162 4.72 8.46 -3.68
C LYS A 162 6.01 8.49 -2.86
N SER A 163 7.11 9.03 -3.40
CA SER A 163 8.38 9.15 -2.67
C SER A 163 8.30 10.15 -1.52
N PHE A 164 7.33 11.08 -1.56
CA PHE A 164 7.11 12.04 -0.47
C PHE A 164 6.53 11.42 0.80
N ASN A 165 5.91 10.22 0.74
CA ASN A 165 5.57 9.44 1.96
C ASN A 165 6.74 9.23 2.91
N TRP A 166 7.95 9.28 2.35
CA TRP A 166 9.15 8.99 3.10
C TRP A 166 9.69 10.21 3.80
N VAL A 167 9.21 11.41 3.46
CA VAL A 167 9.60 12.66 4.10
C VAL A 167 8.50 13.06 5.07
N ASN A 168 8.87 13.74 6.15
CA ASN A 168 7.92 14.31 7.10
C ASN A 168 6.83 15.15 6.36
N SER A 169 5.58 15.06 6.81
CA SER A 169 4.41 15.67 6.15
C SER A 169 4.50 17.20 6.04
N ASP A 170 5.04 17.88 7.06
CA ASP A 170 5.20 19.34 7.05
C ASP A 170 6.27 19.76 6.04
N VAL A 171 7.37 19.03 6.02
CA VAL A 171 8.46 19.26 5.06
C VAL A 171 7.98 18.96 3.64
N THR A 172 7.21 17.89 3.44
CA THR A 172 6.56 17.58 2.17
C THR A 172 5.65 18.71 1.71
N LYS A 173 4.82 19.25 2.61
CA LYS A 173 3.96 20.40 2.31
C LYS A 173 4.77 21.61 1.84
N LEU A 174 5.87 21.93 2.52
CA LEU A 174 6.75 23.04 2.14
C LEU A 174 7.44 22.81 0.79
N ILE A 175 7.88 21.58 0.51
CA ILE A 175 8.45 21.23 -0.81
C ILE A 175 7.39 21.43 -1.91
N MET A 176 6.16 20.95 -1.69
CA MET A 176 5.07 21.11 -2.66
C MET A 176 4.66 22.58 -2.83
N ASP A 177 4.66 23.37 -1.76
CA ASP A 177 4.39 24.82 -1.84
C ASP A 177 5.46 25.53 -2.68
N TYR A 178 6.73 25.25 -2.40
CA TYR A 178 7.85 25.76 -3.19
C TYR A 178 7.68 25.47 -4.69
N TYR A 179 7.35 24.22 -5.06
CA TYR A 179 7.12 23.88 -6.46
C TYR A 179 5.86 24.50 -7.05
N SER A 180 4.82 24.71 -6.24
CA SER A 180 3.58 25.36 -6.68
C SER A 180 3.78 26.82 -7.11
N ASN A 181 4.80 27.49 -6.54
CA ASN A 181 5.19 28.84 -6.93
C ASN A 181 5.91 28.88 -8.28
N LYS A 182 6.40 27.73 -8.77
CA LYS A 182 7.20 27.61 -10.00
C LYS A 182 6.47 26.97 -11.16
N ASN A 183 5.46 26.15 -10.88
CA ASN A 183 4.72 25.43 -11.90
C ASN A 183 3.23 25.37 -11.56
N ILE A 184 2.40 25.71 -12.55
CA ILE A 184 0.95 25.83 -12.37
C ILE A 184 0.29 24.50 -11.99
N PHE A 185 0.78 23.38 -12.51
CA PHE A 185 0.22 22.07 -12.21
C PHE A 185 0.61 21.59 -10.80
N TRP A 186 1.76 22.01 -10.28
CA TRP A 186 2.11 21.80 -8.87
C TRP A 186 1.15 22.49 -7.90
N LYS A 187 0.44 23.55 -8.30
CA LYS A 187 -0.67 24.12 -7.51
C LYS A 187 -1.83 23.13 -7.34
N ASP A 188 -2.15 22.38 -8.38
CA ASP A 188 -3.15 21.31 -8.31
C ASP A 188 -2.68 20.17 -7.40
N VAL A 189 -1.40 19.79 -7.50
CA VAL A 189 -0.80 18.75 -6.63
C VAL A 189 -0.87 19.17 -5.16
N LEU A 190 -0.43 20.39 -4.83
CA LEU A 190 -0.46 20.91 -3.46
C LEU A 190 -1.89 20.95 -2.90
N ARG A 191 -2.85 21.49 -3.68
CA ARG A 191 -4.25 21.54 -3.26
C ARG A 191 -4.78 20.14 -2.94
N ASP A 192 -4.54 19.18 -3.82
CA ASP A 192 -5.04 17.82 -3.65
C ASP A 192 -4.33 17.11 -2.48
N TYR A 193 -3.05 17.42 -2.22
CA TYR A 193 -2.30 16.94 -1.05
C TYR A 193 -2.88 17.48 0.26
N LEU A 194 -3.17 18.78 0.33
CA LEU A 194 -3.77 19.41 1.51
C LEU A 194 -5.18 18.87 1.79
N ASN A 195 -5.91 18.45 0.76
CA ASN A 195 -7.23 17.85 0.92
C ASN A 195 -7.15 16.37 1.35
N ASN A 196 -6.22 15.60 0.80
CA ASN A 196 -6.02 14.19 1.14
C ASN A 196 -4.59 13.74 0.84
N GLU A 197 -3.71 13.88 1.82
CA GLU A 197 -2.30 13.51 1.75
C GLU A 197 -2.12 12.06 1.28
N SER A 198 -2.89 11.13 1.86
CA SER A 198 -2.75 9.69 1.60
C SER A 198 -2.96 9.31 0.12
N HIS A 199 -3.81 10.05 -0.60
CA HIS A 199 -4.11 9.82 -2.01
C HIS A 199 -2.96 10.27 -2.91
N VAL A 200 -2.46 11.49 -2.71
CA VAL A 200 -1.30 12.00 -3.46
C VAL A 200 -0.07 11.15 -3.18
N ASN A 201 0.11 10.76 -1.93
CA ASN A 201 1.23 9.93 -1.52
C ASN A 201 1.10 8.46 -1.97
N SER A 202 -0.09 7.97 -2.32
CA SER A 202 -0.25 6.61 -2.86
C SER A 202 0.03 6.52 -4.36
N PHE A 203 0.34 7.64 -5.00
CA PHE A 203 0.32 7.82 -6.44
C PHE A 203 1.74 7.74 -7.07
N PRO A 204 2.09 6.67 -7.81
CA PRO A 204 3.44 6.48 -8.32
C PRO A 204 3.64 7.17 -9.68
N ILE A 205 3.54 8.50 -9.74
CA ILE A 205 3.89 9.30 -10.92
C ILE A 205 5.23 10.00 -10.75
N GLN A 206 6.11 9.83 -11.75
CA GLN A 206 7.42 10.47 -11.82
C GLN A 206 7.27 12.00 -11.80
N LEU A 207 8.13 12.66 -11.03
CA LEU A 207 8.06 14.11 -10.88
C LEU A 207 8.36 14.86 -12.19
N SER A 208 9.24 14.32 -13.04
CA SER A 208 9.49 14.87 -14.39
C SER A 208 8.20 15.04 -15.19
N LEU A 209 7.33 14.03 -15.17
CA LEU A 209 6.06 14.08 -15.88
C LEU A 209 5.09 15.10 -15.26
N VAL A 210 5.12 15.30 -13.94
CA VAL A 210 4.35 16.36 -13.26
C VAL A 210 4.80 17.72 -13.77
N TRP A 211 6.12 17.96 -13.86
CA TRP A 211 6.68 19.23 -14.36
C TRP A 211 6.33 19.54 -15.81
N GLU A 212 6.27 18.51 -16.65
CA GLU A 212 5.92 18.64 -18.06
C GLU A 212 4.41 18.78 -18.31
N SER A 213 3.58 18.65 -17.27
CA SER A 213 2.13 18.64 -17.40
C SER A 213 1.51 19.99 -17.07
N HIS A 214 0.44 20.33 -17.78
CA HIS A 214 -0.32 21.57 -17.55
C HIS A 214 -1.70 21.34 -16.90
N SER A 215 -2.19 20.10 -16.91
CA SER A 215 -3.46 19.71 -16.31
C SER A 215 -3.48 18.21 -15.99
N LYS A 216 -4.45 17.75 -15.21
CA LYS A 216 -4.64 16.31 -14.93
C LYS A 216 -4.89 15.53 -16.22
N LYS A 217 -5.67 16.10 -17.14
CA LYS A 217 -5.88 15.55 -18.48
C LYS A 217 -4.55 15.32 -19.19
N ASP A 218 -3.78 16.39 -19.40
CA ASP A 218 -2.50 16.36 -20.10
C ASP A 218 -1.54 15.34 -19.46
N LEU A 219 -1.47 15.32 -18.11
CA LEU A 219 -0.70 14.34 -17.36
C LEU A 219 -1.07 12.90 -17.70
N PHE A 220 -2.36 12.56 -17.70
CA PHE A 220 -2.83 11.20 -17.89
C PHE A 220 -2.86 10.76 -19.35
N GLU A 221 -3.08 11.67 -20.29
CA GLU A 221 -2.91 11.40 -21.73
C GLU A 221 -1.45 11.04 -22.03
N LYS A 222 -0.48 11.82 -21.54
CA LYS A 222 0.95 11.51 -21.65
C LYS A 222 1.32 10.19 -20.95
N ARG A 223 0.85 9.98 -19.72
CA ARG A 223 1.17 8.79 -18.90
C ARG A 223 0.72 7.48 -19.52
N PHE A 224 -0.47 7.48 -20.13
CA PHE A 224 -1.14 6.27 -20.57
C PHE A 224 -1.28 6.14 -22.09
N ASN A 225 -0.92 7.18 -22.84
CA ASN A 225 -1.13 7.27 -24.28
C ASN A 225 -2.59 7.00 -24.67
N ILE A 226 -3.49 7.79 -24.08
CA ILE A 226 -4.94 7.72 -24.27
C ILE A 226 -5.49 9.12 -24.54
N GLU A 227 -6.71 9.19 -25.05
CA GLU A 227 -7.46 10.43 -25.21
C GLU A 227 -8.50 10.54 -24.08
N LEU A 228 -8.47 11.65 -23.36
CA LEU A 228 -9.35 11.95 -22.24
C LEU A 228 -10.15 13.22 -22.53
N ASP A 229 -11.38 13.26 -22.05
CA ASP A 229 -12.17 14.48 -22.07
C ASP A 229 -11.82 15.40 -20.87
N ASN A 230 -12.15 16.68 -21.01
CA ASN A 230 -11.79 17.71 -20.03
C ASN A 230 -12.45 17.50 -18.66
N SER A 231 -13.48 16.65 -18.53
CA SER A 231 -14.11 16.40 -17.22
C SER A 231 -13.16 15.73 -16.23
N ILE A 232 -12.10 15.06 -16.71
CA ILE A 232 -11.08 14.44 -15.86
C ILE A 232 -10.39 15.44 -14.93
N ASN A 233 -10.30 16.71 -15.32
CA ASN A 233 -9.67 17.76 -14.52
C ASN A 233 -10.48 18.11 -13.24
N LYS A 234 -11.76 17.73 -13.17
CA LYS A 234 -12.63 17.98 -12.01
C LYS A 234 -12.37 17.04 -10.84
N TYR A 235 -11.77 15.89 -11.09
CA TYR A 235 -11.47 14.90 -10.05
C TYR A 235 -10.18 15.28 -9.30
N SER A 236 -10.00 14.77 -8.08
CA SER A 236 -8.68 14.78 -7.45
C SER A 236 -7.64 14.05 -8.33
N ILE A 237 -6.37 14.38 -8.22
CA ILE A 237 -5.30 13.81 -9.06
C ILE A 237 -5.27 12.28 -8.98
N PHE A 238 -5.51 11.71 -7.81
CA PHE A 238 -5.54 10.26 -7.63
C PHE A 238 -6.80 9.62 -8.24
N ASN A 239 -7.96 10.25 -8.08
CA ASN A 239 -9.20 9.75 -8.70
C ASN A 239 -9.13 9.86 -10.23
N ALA A 240 -8.57 10.95 -10.75
CA ALA A 240 -8.28 11.12 -12.17
C ALA A 240 -7.34 10.02 -12.69
N TYR A 241 -6.31 9.65 -11.91
CA TYR A 241 -5.46 8.50 -12.24
C TYR A 241 -6.25 7.19 -12.33
N LEU A 242 -7.10 6.91 -11.34
CA LEU A 242 -7.89 5.70 -11.31
C LEU A 242 -8.84 5.63 -12.51
N MET A 243 -9.51 6.73 -12.83
CA MET A 243 -10.43 6.85 -13.98
C MET A 243 -9.70 6.68 -15.31
N ALA A 244 -8.56 7.35 -15.50
CA ALA A 244 -7.73 7.20 -16.69
C ALA A 244 -7.18 5.77 -16.84
N ASN A 245 -6.74 5.15 -15.75
CA ASN A 245 -6.23 3.78 -15.77
C ASN A 245 -7.36 2.74 -16.01
N ALA A 246 -8.59 3.04 -15.58
CA ALA A 246 -9.78 2.22 -15.86
C ALA A 246 -10.08 2.09 -17.35
N MET A 247 -9.74 3.08 -18.19
CA MET A 247 -9.95 3.01 -19.66
C MET A 247 -9.29 1.79 -20.31
N LYS A 248 -8.17 1.30 -19.75
CA LYS A 248 -7.51 0.09 -20.24
C LYS A 248 -8.41 -1.15 -20.15
N TYR A 249 -9.39 -1.13 -19.26
CA TYR A 249 -10.24 -2.27 -18.95
C TYR A 249 -11.68 -2.11 -19.44
N ILE A 250 -12.00 -1.11 -20.26
CA ILE A 250 -13.32 -0.98 -20.90
C ILE A 250 -13.20 -0.61 -22.38
N GLU A 251 -14.31 -0.71 -23.11
CA GLU A 251 -14.43 -0.12 -24.44
C GLU A 251 -14.49 1.42 -24.35
N LYS A 252 -13.94 2.13 -25.34
CA LYS A 252 -13.80 3.60 -25.30
C LYS A 252 -15.16 4.28 -25.15
N GLU A 253 -16.18 3.76 -25.81
CA GLU A 253 -17.54 4.28 -25.82
C GLU A 253 -18.24 4.12 -24.47
N GLU A 254 -17.78 3.19 -23.63
CA GLU A 254 -18.34 2.94 -22.31
C GLU A 254 -17.76 3.84 -21.22
N TYR A 255 -16.70 4.60 -21.50
CA TYR A 255 -16.03 5.45 -20.51
C TYR A 255 -16.97 6.47 -19.85
N GLN A 256 -17.91 7.02 -20.61
CA GLN A 256 -18.92 7.95 -20.10
C GLN A 256 -19.75 7.35 -18.96
N LYS A 257 -19.93 6.02 -18.93
CA LYS A 257 -20.66 5.35 -17.84
C LYS A 257 -19.93 5.47 -16.51
N LEU A 258 -18.59 5.41 -16.50
CA LEU A 258 -17.82 5.53 -15.26
C LEU A 258 -17.94 6.91 -14.63
N LYS A 259 -18.20 7.96 -15.42
CA LYS A 259 -18.39 9.33 -14.92
C LYS A 259 -19.65 9.54 -14.08
N SER A 260 -20.53 8.54 -14.04
CA SER A 260 -21.61 8.51 -13.05
C SER A 260 -21.11 8.37 -11.61
N LEU A 261 -19.85 7.98 -11.41
CA LEU A 261 -19.17 8.01 -10.11
C LEU A 261 -18.66 9.43 -9.83
N SER A 262 -19.08 9.97 -8.70
CA SER A 262 -18.61 11.25 -8.18
C SER A 262 -17.21 11.14 -7.59
N ASP A 263 -16.52 12.27 -7.47
CA ASP A 263 -15.19 12.33 -6.84
C ASP A 263 -15.24 11.84 -5.38
N LYS A 264 -16.36 12.11 -4.67
CA LYS A 264 -16.58 11.63 -3.30
C LYS A 264 -16.75 10.12 -3.21
N GLU A 265 -17.38 9.47 -4.18
CA GLU A 265 -17.48 7.99 -4.21
C GLU A 265 -16.13 7.35 -4.55
N LEU A 266 -15.34 8.00 -5.42
CA LEU A 266 -14.02 7.51 -5.79
C LEU A 266 -13.00 7.68 -4.67
N ILE A 267 -13.25 8.53 -3.66
CA ILE A 267 -12.33 8.73 -2.54
C ILE A 267 -12.10 7.46 -1.72
N GLU A 268 -13.02 6.50 -1.77
CA GLU A 268 -12.90 5.21 -1.07
C GLU A 268 -12.12 4.17 -1.88
N CYS A 269 -11.78 4.49 -3.14
CA CYS A 269 -11.09 3.57 -4.04
C CYS A 269 -9.58 3.81 -3.99
N PHE A 270 -8.79 2.74 -3.86
CA PHE A 270 -7.33 2.76 -3.93
C PHE A 270 -6.78 2.02 -5.16
N SER A 271 -7.66 1.42 -5.95
CA SER A 271 -7.34 0.61 -7.11
C SER A 271 -8.41 0.70 -8.20
N VAL A 272 -8.02 0.40 -9.44
CA VAL A 272 -8.95 0.29 -10.57
C VAL A 272 -10.00 -0.80 -10.33
N SER A 273 -9.65 -1.87 -9.61
CA SER A 273 -10.61 -2.91 -9.24
C SER A 273 -11.74 -2.33 -8.40
N GLU A 274 -11.42 -1.50 -7.40
CA GLU A 274 -12.41 -0.89 -6.52
C GLU A 274 -13.29 0.11 -7.27
N VAL A 275 -12.77 0.82 -8.28
CA VAL A 275 -13.59 1.67 -9.17
C VAL A 275 -14.71 0.86 -9.83
N PHE A 276 -14.38 -0.32 -10.38
CA PHE A 276 -15.39 -1.17 -11.01
C PHE A 276 -16.33 -1.82 -9.98
N GLN A 277 -15.82 -2.19 -8.80
CA GLN A 277 -16.67 -2.68 -7.71
C GLN A 277 -17.69 -1.61 -7.32
N MET A 278 -17.25 -0.36 -7.11
CA MET A 278 -18.10 0.78 -6.80
C MET A 278 -19.13 1.05 -7.91
N TYR A 279 -18.70 0.99 -9.18
CA TYR A 279 -19.60 1.09 -10.33
C TYR A 279 -20.71 0.04 -10.28
N TYR A 280 -20.37 -1.24 -10.07
CA TYR A 280 -21.38 -2.29 -10.03
C TYR A 280 -22.30 -2.16 -8.80
N LYS A 281 -21.76 -1.86 -7.62
CA LYS A 281 -22.58 -1.61 -6.42
C LYS A 281 -23.65 -0.53 -6.67
N LYS A 282 -23.28 0.55 -7.37
CA LYS A 282 -24.19 1.67 -7.69
C LYS A 282 -25.22 1.34 -8.76
N HIS A 283 -24.85 0.60 -9.80
CA HIS A 283 -25.65 0.47 -11.03
C HIS A 283 -26.35 -0.88 -11.20
N VAL A 284 -26.02 -1.87 -10.39
CA VAL A 284 -26.61 -3.21 -10.45
C VAL A 284 -27.87 -3.27 -9.60
N LYS A 285 -29.02 -3.48 -10.25
CA LYS A 285 -30.29 -3.69 -9.54
C LYS A 285 -30.25 -4.97 -8.70
N ASN A 286 -30.95 -4.93 -7.56
CA ASN A 286 -31.01 -6.01 -6.56
C ASN A 286 -29.64 -6.34 -5.96
N TYR A 287 -28.68 -5.41 -6.01
CA TYR A 287 -27.53 -5.47 -5.12
C TYR A 287 -28.02 -5.22 -3.68
N ILE A 288 -27.60 -6.09 -2.77
CA ILE A 288 -27.78 -5.95 -1.33
C ILE A 288 -26.37 -5.80 -0.77
N ASP A 289 -26.16 -4.84 0.12
CA ASP A 289 -24.83 -4.62 0.71
C ASP A 289 -24.55 -5.65 1.81
N ASP A 290 -24.35 -6.90 1.38
CA ASP A 290 -24.00 -8.03 2.21
C ASP A 290 -22.68 -8.68 1.75
N CYS A 291 -22.18 -9.60 2.57
CA CYS A 291 -20.92 -10.27 2.31
C CYS A 291 -20.93 -11.08 1.00
N ASP A 292 -22.04 -11.75 0.68
CA ASP A 292 -22.13 -12.63 -0.48
C ASP A 292 -22.12 -11.82 -1.78
N HIS A 293 -22.94 -10.78 -1.86
CA HIS A 293 -23.02 -9.89 -3.01
C HIS A 293 -21.70 -9.15 -3.24
N TYR A 294 -21.07 -8.66 -2.17
CA TYR A 294 -19.76 -8.04 -2.25
C TYR A 294 -18.71 -9.00 -2.82
N LEU A 295 -18.66 -10.24 -2.34
CA LEU A 295 -17.71 -11.25 -2.80
C LEU A 295 -17.87 -11.57 -4.29
N TYR A 296 -19.10 -11.69 -4.81
CA TYR A 296 -19.31 -11.91 -6.26
C TYR A 296 -18.79 -10.75 -7.12
N ILE A 297 -19.04 -9.50 -6.70
CA ILE A 297 -18.54 -8.32 -7.42
C ILE A 297 -17.00 -8.27 -7.34
N GLN A 298 -16.44 -8.50 -6.15
CA GLN A 298 -15.00 -8.50 -5.93
C GLN A 298 -14.29 -9.57 -6.77
N ASP A 299 -14.77 -10.81 -6.74
CA ASP A 299 -14.21 -11.95 -7.49
C ASP A 299 -14.32 -11.72 -9.00
N TYR A 300 -15.46 -11.21 -9.48
CA TYR A 300 -15.65 -10.87 -10.89
C TYR A 300 -14.62 -9.82 -11.33
N CYS A 301 -14.47 -8.72 -10.58
CA CYS A 301 -13.52 -7.66 -10.91
C CYS A 301 -12.07 -8.16 -10.89
N PHE A 302 -11.72 -8.95 -9.88
CA PHE A 302 -10.41 -9.57 -9.77
C PHE A 302 -10.10 -10.47 -10.98
N MET A 303 -11.03 -11.34 -11.36
CA MET A 303 -10.84 -12.25 -12.50
C MET A 303 -10.70 -11.50 -13.83
N ILE A 304 -11.51 -10.47 -14.08
CA ILE A 304 -11.41 -9.65 -15.30
C ILE A 304 -10.03 -9.01 -15.42
N ILE A 305 -9.54 -8.35 -14.35
CA ILE A 305 -8.22 -7.71 -14.33
C ILE A 305 -7.12 -8.75 -14.49
N LYS A 306 -7.19 -9.87 -13.75
CA LYS A 306 -6.18 -10.94 -13.81
C LYS A 306 -6.10 -11.59 -15.20
N MET A 307 -7.24 -11.72 -15.87
CA MET A 307 -7.36 -12.22 -17.24
C MET A 307 -7.01 -11.19 -18.30
N LYS A 308 -6.80 -9.92 -17.93
CA LYS A 308 -6.62 -8.78 -18.84
C LYS A 308 -7.77 -8.66 -19.84
N LYS A 309 -9.01 -8.88 -19.38
CA LYS A 309 -10.23 -8.71 -20.17
C LYS A 309 -10.83 -7.31 -19.95
N LYS A 310 -11.75 -6.94 -20.83
CA LYS A 310 -12.59 -5.75 -20.68
C LYS A 310 -13.79 -6.05 -19.78
N PHE A 311 -14.16 -5.09 -18.92
CA PHE A 311 -15.36 -5.13 -18.11
C PHE A 311 -16.59 -4.88 -18.99
N ASN A 312 -17.65 -5.63 -18.73
CA ASN A 312 -18.96 -5.37 -19.31
C ASN A 312 -19.76 -4.39 -18.44
N LEU A 313 -19.83 -3.12 -18.81
CA LEU A 313 -20.60 -2.11 -18.06
C LEU A 313 -22.11 -2.13 -18.39
N LYS A 314 -22.58 -3.06 -19.23
CA LYS A 314 -24.00 -3.25 -19.56
C LYS A 314 -24.73 -4.14 -18.55
N ILE A 315 -24.03 -4.73 -17.58
CA ILE A 315 -24.65 -5.51 -16.50
C ILE A 315 -25.51 -4.59 -15.63
N LYS A 316 -26.83 -4.84 -15.58
CA LYS A 316 -27.80 -4.04 -14.81
C LYS A 316 -28.52 -4.79 -13.70
N SER A 317 -28.24 -6.08 -13.50
CA SER A 317 -28.86 -6.88 -12.43
C SER A 317 -27.85 -7.84 -11.81
N PHE A 318 -28.01 -8.10 -10.51
CA PHE A 318 -27.05 -8.92 -9.78
C PHE A 318 -27.02 -10.35 -10.31
N ASN A 319 -28.17 -10.90 -10.70
CA ASN A 319 -28.25 -12.20 -11.36
C ASN A 319 -27.46 -12.25 -12.67
N ARG A 320 -27.47 -11.18 -13.46
CA ARG A 320 -26.66 -11.11 -14.68
C ARG A 320 -25.16 -11.09 -14.35
N LEU A 321 -24.76 -10.34 -13.32
CA LEU A 321 -23.38 -10.32 -12.82
C LEU A 321 -22.93 -11.73 -12.39
N VAL A 322 -23.74 -12.44 -11.61
CA VAL A 322 -23.46 -13.81 -11.17
C VAL A 322 -23.31 -14.77 -12.36
N ASN A 323 -24.12 -14.61 -13.41
CA ASN A 323 -24.00 -15.43 -14.62
C ASN A 323 -22.66 -15.16 -15.35
N GLU A 324 -22.31 -13.89 -15.57
CA GLU A 324 -21.03 -13.53 -16.22
C GLU A 324 -19.82 -13.94 -15.37
N HIS A 325 -19.92 -13.78 -14.04
CA HIS A 325 -18.95 -14.31 -13.09
C HIS A 325 -18.76 -15.81 -13.26
N ASN A 326 -19.84 -16.60 -13.31
CA ASN A 326 -19.76 -18.05 -13.41
C ASN A 326 -19.15 -18.52 -14.74
N GLU A 327 -19.50 -17.88 -15.84
CA GLU A 327 -18.89 -18.15 -17.14
C GLU A 327 -17.39 -17.80 -17.15
N LEU A 328 -17.05 -16.65 -16.58
CA LEU A 328 -15.66 -16.21 -16.44
C LEU A 328 -14.86 -17.16 -15.56
N ALA A 329 -15.43 -17.64 -14.45
CA ALA A 329 -14.79 -18.55 -13.52
C ALA A 329 -14.37 -19.86 -14.19
N ILE A 330 -15.14 -20.40 -15.14
CA ILE A 330 -14.77 -21.62 -15.87
C ILE A 330 -13.47 -21.39 -16.67
N ILE A 331 -13.40 -20.28 -17.39
CA ILE A 331 -12.24 -19.92 -18.21
C ILE A 331 -11.05 -19.54 -17.32
N TYR A 332 -11.29 -18.83 -16.23
CA TYR A 332 -10.28 -18.49 -15.25
C TYR A 332 -9.65 -19.74 -14.65
N ASN A 333 -10.49 -20.69 -14.22
CA ASN A 333 -10.04 -21.90 -13.53
C ASN A 333 -9.22 -22.81 -14.45
N SER A 334 -9.60 -22.94 -15.72
CA SER A 334 -8.83 -23.73 -16.68
C SER A 334 -7.39 -23.20 -16.82
N LYS A 335 -7.23 -21.88 -16.82
CA LYS A 335 -5.96 -21.19 -17.00
C LYS A 335 -5.11 -21.11 -15.72
N PHE A 336 -5.71 -20.76 -14.58
CA PHE A 336 -4.96 -20.37 -13.38
C PHE A 336 -4.93 -21.39 -12.25
N VAL A 337 -5.82 -22.39 -12.25
CA VAL A 337 -5.76 -23.47 -11.24
C VAL A 337 -4.46 -24.24 -11.41
N LYS A 338 -3.72 -24.38 -10.32
CA LYS A 338 -2.45 -25.10 -10.26
C LYS A 338 -2.67 -26.61 -10.33
N LYS A 339 -1.62 -27.35 -10.65
CA LYS A 339 -1.63 -28.81 -10.50
C LYS A 339 -1.93 -29.14 -9.03
N ILE A 340 -2.88 -30.04 -8.81
CA ILE A 340 -3.23 -30.49 -7.46
C ILE A 340 -2.22 -31.55 -7.02
N LYS A 341 -1.53 -31.28 -5.91
CA LYS A 341 -0.68 -32.22 -5.19
C LYS A 341 -0.94 -32.04 -3.69
N ILE A 342 -1.66 -32.98 -3.08
CA ILE A 342 -1.74 -33.07 -1.63
C ILE A 342 -0.33 -33.46 -1.12
N PRO A 343 0.28 -32.71 -0.18
CA PRO A 343 1.60 -33.05 0.33
C PRO A 343 1.66 -34.48 0.87
N GLU A 344 2.74 -35.21 0.60
CA GLU A 344 2.89 -36.63 0.98
C GLU A 344 2.87 -36.82 2.50
N ASN A 345 3.39 -35.85 3.25
CA ASN A 345 3.33 -35.81 4.72
C ASN A 345 2.03 -35.19 5.26
N SER A 346 1.04 -34.93 4.40
CA SER A 346 -0.22 -34.32 4.82
C SER A 346 -1.00 -35.27 5.71
N VAL A 347 -1.31 -34.82 6.92
CA VAL A 347 -2.16 -35.56 7.87
C VAL A 347 -3.56 -35.85 7.34
N PHE A 348 -4.04 -35.11 6.34
CA PHE A 348 -5.30 -35.41 5.67
C PHE A 348 -5.31 -36.76 4.96
N LEU A 349 -4.14 -37.31 4.58
CA LEU A 349 -4.05 -38.65 4.00
C LEU A 349 -4.37 -39.76 5.01
N LYS A 350 -4.42 -39.45 6.32
CA LYS A 350 -4.82 -40.38 7.38
C LYS A 350 -6.34 -40.49 7.54
N LEU A 351 -7.12 -39.57 6.98
CA LEU A 351 -8.59 -39.60 7.04
C LEU A 351 -9.12 -40.76 6.18
N LYS A 352 -9.94 -41.61 6.81
CA LYS A 352 -10.63 -42.72 6.18
C LYS A 352 -12.13 -42.46 6.23
N LEU A 353 -12.66 -41.86 5.17
CA LEU A 353 -14.10 -41.73 4.98
C LEU A 353 -14.66 -42.92 4.19
N PRO A 354 -15.96 -43.22 4.35
CA PRO A 354 -16.64 -44.23 3.54
C PRO A 354 -16.49 -44.00 2.03
N LYS A 355 -16.67 -45.06 1.25
CA LYS A 355 -16.34 -45.14 -0.20
C LYS A 355 -17.11 -44.12 -1.05
N GLU A 356 -18.29 -43.73 -0.59
CA GLU A 356 -19.16 -42.73 -1.20
C GLU A 356 -18.61 -41.30 -1.12
N TYR A 357 -17.66 -41.03 -0.22
CA TYR A 357 -16.93 -39.78 -0.12
C TYR A 357 -15.64 -39.85 -0.95
N LYS A 358 -15.67 -39.27 -2.15
CA LYS A 358 -14.55 -39.33 -3.08
C LYS A 358 -13.63 -38.12 -2.90
N LEU A 359 -12.38 -38.36 -2.55
CA LEU A 359 -11.35 -37.32 -2.44
C LEU A 359 -10.95 -36.81 -3.83
N ILE A 360 -11.03 -35.50 -4.06
CA ILE A 360 -10.55 -34.84 -5.27
C ILE A 360 -9.03 -34.68 -5.19
N LYS A 361 -8.31 -35.36 -6.09
CA LYS A 361 -6.84 -35.41 -6.11
C LYS A 361 -6.20 -34.74 -7.32
N THR A 362 -6.98 -34.33 -8.31
CA THR A 362 -6.45 -33.84 -9.59
C THR A 362 -7.03 -32.47 -9.93
N LYS A 363 -6.27 -31.69 -10.72
CA LYS A 363 -6.73 -30.40 -11.26
C LYS A 363 -8.02 -30.57 -12.07
N LYS A 364 -8.08 -31.59 -12.94
CA LYS A 364 -9.25 -31.88 -13.78
C LYS A 364 -10.50 -32.14 -12.92
N ALA A 365 -10.41 -33.02 -11.93
CA ALA A 365 -11.54 -33.33 -11.05
C ALA A 365 -11.99 -32.11 -10.21
N LEU A 366 -11.07 -31.25 -9.79
CA LEU A 366 -11.41 -30.04 -9.04
C LEU A 366 -12.16 -29.01 -9.90
N ILE A 367 -11.71 -28.83 -11.14
CA ILE A 367 -12.39 -27.95 -12.11
C ILE A 367 -13.76 -28.52 -12.48
N GLU A 368 -13.85 -29.83 -12.75
CA GLU A 368 -15.12 -30.51 -13.02
C GLU A 368 -16.10 -30.35 -11.85
N GLU A 369 -15.63 -30.48 -10.61
CA GLU A 369 -16.47 -30.25 -9.43
C GLU A 369 -17.03 -28.83 -9.39
N ALA A 370 -16.18 -27.83 -9.64
CA ALA A 370 -16.59 -26.42 -9.68
C ALA A 370 -17.64 -26.17 -10.78
N VAL A 371 -17.46 -26.77 -11.96
CA VAL A 371 -18.40 -26.66 -13.09
C VAL A 371 -19.74 -27.34 -12.77
N LEU A 372 -19.71 -28.58 -12.31
CA LEU A 372 -20.92 -29.38 -12.04
C LEU A 372 -21.79 -28.73 -10.95
N ASN A 373 -21.16 -28.26 -9.87
CA ASN A 373 -21.87 -27.63 -8.76
C ASN A 373 -22.02 -26.11 -8.93
N ARG A 374 -21.45 -25.48 -9.97
CA ARG A 374 -21.47 -24.02 -10.17
C ARG A 374 -21.05 -23.27 -8.90
N ASN A 375 -19.91 -23.68 -8.32
CA ASN A 375 -19.33 -23.08 -7.13
C ASN A 375 -17.84 -22.73 -7.36
N CYS A 376 -17.23 -22.06 -6.39
CA CYS A 376 -15.86 -21.53 -6.51
C CYS A 376 -14.78 -22.49 -5.97
N VAL A 377 -15.06 -23.79 -5.81
CA VAL A 377 -14.13 -24.75 -5.16
C VAL A 377 -12.78 -24.87 -5.87
N ALA A 378 -12.74 -24.59 -7.18
CA ALA A 378 -11.51 -24.59 -7.96
C ALA A 378 -10.45 -23.60 -7.43
N SER A 379 -10.87 -22.51 -6.78
CA SER A 379 -9.96 -21.54 -6.15
C SER A 379 -9.24 -22.07 -4.90
N TYR A 380 -9.54 -23.30 -4.46
CA TYR A 380 -8.94 -23.87 -3.24
C TYR A 380 -7.66 -24.64 -3.54
N ASP A 381 -7.22 -24.69 -4.79
CA ASP A 381 -5.98 -25.33 -5.25
C ASP A 381 -4.76 -24.99 -4.39
N ASP A 382 -4.56 -23.72 -4.07
CA ASP A 382 -3.44 -23.27 -3.23
C ASP A 382 -3.57 -23.74 -1.78
N LYS A 383 -4.79 -23.83 -1.24
CA LYS A 383 -5.03 -24.35 0.12
C LYS A 383 -4.79 -25.86 0.17
N ILE A 384 -5.20 -26.59 -0.87
CA ILE A 384 -4.97 -28.03 -1.00
C ILE A 384 -3.46 -28.31 -1.11
N ASN A 385 -2.76 -27.59 -1.98
CA ASN A 385 -1.33 -27.76 -2.21
C ASN A 385 -0.49 -27.38 -0.98
N LYS A 386 -0.95 -26.44 -0.15
CA LYS A 386 -0.34 -26.09 1.14
C LYS A 386 -0.74 -27.04 2.29
N GLY A 387 -1.51 -28.09 2.02
CA GLY A 387 -1.99 -29.03 3.04
C GLY A 387 -2.84 -28.37 4.13
N ARG A 388 -3.63 -27.34 3.76
CA ARG A 388 -4.53 -26.60 4.65
C ARG A 388 -5.97 -27.14 4.61
N CYS A 389 -6.39 -27.72 3.48
CA CYS A 389 -7.65 -28.41 3.35
C CYS A 389 -7.56 -29.58 2.35
N VAL A 390 -8.61 -30.38 2.31
CA VAL A 390 -8.88 -31.38 1.26
C VAL A 390 -10.33 -31.27 0.83
N ILE A 391 -10.59 -31.61 -0.43
CA ILE A 391 -11.93 -31.51 -1.03
C ILE A 391 -12.45 -32.89 -1.34
N TYR A 392 -13.62 -33.21 -0.80
CA TYR A 392 -14.36 -34.42 -1.13
C TYR A 392 -15.60 -34.07 -1.96
N THR A 393 -16.09 -35.05 -2.68
CA THR A 393 -17.39 -35.01 -3.36
C THR A 393 -18.22 -36.21 -2.97
N ARG A 394 -19.53 -36.02 -2.78
CA ARG A 394 -20.49 -37.09 -2.45
C ARG A 394 -21.80 -36.86 -3.19
N THR A 395 -22.38 -37.93 -3.72
CA THR A 395 -23.77 -37.94 -4.17
C THR A 395 -24.65 -38.47 -3.05
N TYR A 396 -25.65 -37.71 -2.64
CA TYR A 396 -26.63 -38.08 -1.61
C TYR A 396 -28.03 -37.71 -2.08
N LYS A 397 -29.00 -38.65 -2.00
CA LYS A 397 -30.38 -38.47 -2.50
C LYS A 397 -30.43 -37.82 -3.90
N ASN A 398 -29.65 -38.37 -4.85
CA ASN A 398 -29.50 -37.91 -6.24
C ASN A 398 -28.98 -36.47 -6.42
N LYS A 399 -28.41 -35.85 -5.37
CA LYS A 399 -27.77 -34.53 -5.43
C LYS A 399 -26.28 -34.65 -5.13
N ARG A 400 -25.46 -33.94 -5.89
CA ARG A 400 -24.00 -33.88 -5.70
C ARG A 400 -23.64 -32.76 -4.73
N TYR A 401 -22.72 -33.04 -3.82
CA TYR A 401 -22.24 -32.12 -2.79
C TYR A 401 -20.72 -32.05 -2.79
N THR A 402 -20.19 -30.83 -2.69
CA THR A 402 -18.78 -30.53 -2.49
C THR A 402 -18.52 -30.30 -0.99
N ILE A 403 -17.43 -30.88 -0.49
CA ILE A 403 -17.09 -30.89 0.93
C ILE A 403 -15.68 -30.35 1.09
N GLU A 404 -15.51 -29.30 1.88
CA GLU A 404 -14.19 -28.83 2.33
C GLU A 404 -13.95 -29.31 3.75
N ILE A 405 -12.89 -30.09 3.96
CA ILE A 405 -12.42 -30.48 5.29
C ILE A 405 -11.14 -29.71 5.60
N LYS A 406 -11.10 -29.09 6.78
CA LYS A 406 -9.92 -28.38 7.31
C LYS A 406 -9.41 -29.08 8.56
N LYS A 407 -8.24 -28.64 9.02
CA LYS A 407 -7.64 -29.09 10.28
C LYS A 407 -7.38 -27.89 11.20
N LYS A 408 -7.57 -28.09 12.51
CA LYS A 408 -7.02 -27.24 13.57
C LYS A 408 -5.81 -27.94 14.17
N THR A 409 -4.81 -27.18 14.57
CA THR A 409 -3.62 -27.71 15.26
C THR A 409 -3.57 -27.09 16.65
N SER A 410 -3.50 -27.93 17.69
CA SER A 410 -3.33 -27.49 19.08
C SER A 410 -2.36 -28.43 19.78
N LYS A 411 -1.32 -27.87 20.42
CA LYS A 411 -0.25 -28.63 21.12
C LYS A 411 0.31 -29.78 20.27
N GLY A 412 0.57 -29.54 18.99
CA GLY A 412 1.08 -30.54 18.05
C GLY A 412 0.10 -31.66 17.66
N LYS A 413 -1.18 -31.56 18.04
CA LYS A 413 -2.25 -32.49 17.65
C LYS A 413 -3.16 -31.85 16.61
N HIS A 414 -3.56 -32.64 15.62
CA HIS A 414 -4.47 -32.19 14.56
C HIS A 414 -5.88 -32.72 14.80
N THR A 415 -6.88 -31.86 14.63
CA THR A 415 -8.30 -32.21 14.66
C THR A 415 -8.95 -31.73 13.37
N PHE A 416 -9.60 -32.64 12.65
CA PHE A 416 -10.31 -32.36 11.41
C PHE A 416 -11.72 -31.85 11.70
N TYR A 417 -12.24 -30.99 10.83
CA TYR A 417 -13.62 -30.51 10.89
C TYR A 417 -14.14 -30.18 9.48
N VAL A 418 -15.44 -30.31 9.29
CA VAL A 418 -16.13 -29.90 8.06
C VAL A 418 -16.20 -28.38 8.05
N ASN A 419 -15.50 -27.75 7.10
CA ASN A 419 -15.56 -26.31 6.94
C ASN A 419 -16.73 -25.89 6.06
N GLN A 420 -17.01 -26.67 5.00
CA GLN A 420 -18.11 -26.43 4.07
C GLN A 420 -18.68 -27.75 3.56
N LEU A 421 -20.00 -27.75 3.34
CA LEU A 421 -20.74 -28.84 2.69
C LEU A 421 -21.88 -28.18 1.90
N TYR A 422 -21.68 -28.05 0.59
CA TYR A 422 -22.61 -27.34 -0.29
C TYR A 422 -22.92 -28.12 -1.56
N GLY A 423 -24.15 -27.99 -2.02
CA GLY A 423 -24.62 -28.51 -3.30
C GLY A 423 -24.48 -27.48 -4.43
N LYS A 424 -25.28 -27.69 -5.47
CA LYS A 424 -25.29 -26.83 -6.66
C LYS A 424 -25.64 -25.38 -6.32
N LYS A 425 -24.90 -24.41 -6.87
CA LYS A 425 -25.02 -22.96 -6.60
C LYS A 425 -24.95 -22.63 -5.11
N ASN A 426 -24.02 -23.28 -4.39
CA ASN A 426 -23.83 -23.12 -2.94
C ASN A 426 -25.08 -23.43 -2.09
N SER A 427 -26.02 -24.24 -2.60
CA SER A 427 -27.21 -24.64 -1.83
C SER A 427 -26.81 -25.41 -0.58
N LYS A 428 -27.43 -25.12 0.57
CA LYS A 428 -27.20 -25.86 1.82
C LYS A 428 -27.49 -27.36 1.63
N ALA A 429 -26.67 -28.20 2.26
CA ALA A 429 -26.95 -29.63 2.35
C ALA A 429 -28.07 -29.93 3.36
N PRO A 430 -28.78 -31.06 3.19
CA PRO A 430 -29.72 -31.55 4.19
C PRO A 430 -29.03 -31.75 5.54
N GLU A 431 -29.75 -31.47 6.62
CA GLU A 431 -29.21 -31.57 7.98
C GLU A 431 -28.74 -33.00 8.31
N GLU A 432 -29.48 -34.01 7.85
CA GLU A 432 -29.09 -35.43 7.95
C GLU A 432 -27.66 -35.68 7.41
N LEU A 433 -27.35 -35.14 6.23
CA LEU A 433 -26.05 -35.31 5.58
C LEU A 433 -24.95 -34.59 6.37
N HIS A 434 -25.27 -33.41 6.92
CA HIS A 434 -24.38 -32.67 7.80
C HIS A 434 -24.06 -33.45 9.07
N ASN A 435 -25.08 -34.01 9.73
CA ASN A 435 -24.96 -34.75 10.97
C ASN A 435 -24.18 -36.05 10.77
N GLU A 436 -24.48 -36.79 9.69
CA GLU A 436 -23.75 -38.00 9.32
C GLU A 436 -22.25 -37.72 9.13
N LEU A 437 -21.91 -36.73 8.30
CA LEU A 437 -20.51 -36.39 8.02
C LEU A 437 -19.78 -35.87 9.27
N ASN A 438 -20.43 -35.05 10.10
CA ASN A 438 -19.84 -34.57 11.34
C ASN A 438 -19.56 -35.71 12.33
N SER A 439 -20.45 -36.72 12.40
CA SER A 439 -20.22 -37.93 13.19
C SER A 439 -19.01 -38.71 12.68
N LEU A 440 -18.94 -38.95 11.36
CA LEU A 440 -17.80 -39.64 10.75
C LEU A 440 -16.46 -38.94 11.02
N ILE A 441 -16.44 -37.61 10.94
CA ILE A 441 -15.23 -36.83 11.23
C ILE A 441 -14.86 -36.89 12.72
N LYS A 442 -15.84 -36.94 13.62
CA LYS A 442 -15.61 -37.12 15.05
C LYS A 442 -14.96 -38.48 15.33
N ASP A 443 -15.50 -39.56 14.75
CA ASP A 443 -14.97 -40.91 14.93
C ASP A 443 -13.56 -41.05 14.35
N GLU A 444 -13.31 -40.46 13.18
CA GLU A 444 -11.99 -40.45 12.55
C GLU A 444 -10.97 -39.65 13.37
N ASN A 445 -11.37 -38.55 14.01
CA ASN A 445 -10.50 -37.82 14.94
C ASN A 445 -10.11 -38.68 16.14
N GLU A 446 -11.04 -39.43 16.73
CA GLU A 446 -10.75 -40.35 17.84
C GLU A 446 -9.86 -41.51 17.40
N ARG A 447 -10.11 -42.09 16.22
CA ARG A 447 -9.27 -43.13 15.65
C ARG A 447 -7.84 -42.65 15.43
N ILE A 448 -7.66 -41.47 14.85
CA ILE A 448 -6.33 -40.91 14.55
C ILE A 448 -5.57 -40.53 15.83
N LYS A 449 -6.26 -40.13 16.90
CA LYS A 449 -5.63 -39.91 18.22
C LYS A 449 -5.03 -41.20 18.80
N LYS A 450 -5.67 -42.36 18.56
CA LYS A 450 -5.24 -43.69 19.04
C LYS A 450 -4.17 -44.37 18.18
N LEU A 451 -3.81 -43.80 17.02
CA LEU A 451 -2.74 -44.31 16.15
C LEU A 451 -1.33 -43.82 16.54
N LYS A 452 -1.22 -43.10 17.64
CA LYS A 452 0.05 -42.82 18.33
C LYS A 452 0.22 -43.84 19.43
#